data_AF-A0AA87J1W2-F1
#
_entry.id   AF-A0AA87J1W2-F1
#
_cell.length_a   1.000
_cell.length_b   1.000
_cell.length_c   1.000
_cell.angle_alpha   90.00
_cell.angle_beta   90.00
_cell.angle_gamma   90.00
#
_symmetry.space_group_name_H-M   'P 1'
#
loop_
_entity.id
_entity.type
_entity.pdbx_description
1 polymer ?
#
loop_
_entity_poly.entity_id
_entity_poly.type
_entity_poly.pdbx_seq_one_letter_code
_entity_poly.pdbx_strand_id
1 'polypeptide(L)'
;SRYRLELPSWLSTLFILPILVPEIVFGFSLMKSITIGLDLPIFASLLIGHALLVLPYSVRVVSASLASFDFSIEEAAISLGCPPVKTFMTVVLPNIRAGVIAAFILAFITSINDVSVSVFLTGPGISTLPIQILAHMEQFFDPTIASVSVLLMLVTVGVMAIVEATLGLTFLTK
;
A
#
# COMPACT_ATOMS: atom_id res chain seq x y z
N SER A 1 -10.11 25.85 0.60
CA SER A 1 -10.37 24.40 0.66
C SER A 1 -9.30 23.74 1.52
N ARG A 2 -9.69 23.24 2.69
CA ARG A 2 -8.83 22.69 3.76
C ARG A 2 -8.08 21.40 3.38
N TYR A 3 -8.45 20.82 2.24
CA TYR A 3 -7.91 19.57 1.68
C TYR A 3 -7.42 19.71 0.24
N ARG A 4 -7.26 20.94 -0.28
CA ARG A 4 -6.28 21.18 -1.36
C ARG A 4 -4.92 20.89 -0.76
N LEU A 5 -4.55 19.61 -0.79
CA LEU A 5 -3.22 19.11 -0.49
C LEU A 5 -2.28 19.62 -1.58
N GLU A 6 -2.00 20.92 -1.58
CA GLU A 6 -0.74 21.43 -2.11
C GLU A 6 0.33 20.99 -1.11
N LEU A 7 0.65 19.68 -1.14
CA LEU A 7 1.76 19.13 -0.37
C LEU A 7 2.96 20.02 -0.71
N PRO A 8 3.54 20.73 0.27
CA PRO A 8 4.71 21.54 -0.02
C PRO A 8 5.75 20.62 -0.65
N SER A 9 6.48 21.09 -1.67
CA SER A 9 7.26 20.22 -2.56
C SER A 9 8.22 19.26 -1.84
N TRP A 10 8.67 19.61 -0.63
CA TRP A 10 9.50 18.73 0.20
C TRP A 10 8.74 17.54 0.78
N LEU A 11 7.46 17.68 1.13
CA LEU A 11 6.62 16.63 1.70
C LEU A 11 6.14 15.67 0.62
N SER A 12 5.80 16.17 -0.57
CA SER A 12 5.55 15.31 -1.73
C SER A 12 6.81 14.54 -2.14
N THR A 13 7.97 15.18 -2.09
CA THR A 13 9.26 14.48 -2.30
C THR A 13 9.47 13.39 -1.25
N LEU A 14 9.24 13.67 0.05
CA LEU A 14 9.38 12.69 1.14
C LEU A 14 8.53 11.43 0.91
N PHE A 15 7.29 11.59 0.43
CA PHE A 15 6.45 10.44 0.09
C PHE A 15 6.89 9.72 -1.19
N ILE A 16 7.59 10.37 -2.11
CA ILE A 16 8.09 9.71 -3.34
C ILE A 16 9.46 9.05 -3.11
N LEU A 17 10.21 9.46 -2.07
CA LEU A 17 11.53 8.91 -1.75
C LEU A 17 11.59 7.37 -1.71
N PRO A 18 10.63 6.64 -1.10
CA PRO A 18 10.67 5.18 -1.08
C PRO A 18 10.62 4.55 -2.48
N ILE A 19 10.00 5.22 -3.46
CA ILE A 19 9.90 4.75 -4.84
C ILE A 19 11.22 5.01 -5.61
N LEU A 20 11.97 6.05 -5.23
CA LEU A 20 13.24 6.40 -5.86
C LEU A 20 14.40 5.52 -5.39
N VAL A 21 14.33 5.03 -4.15
CA VAL A 21 15.34 4.13 -3.58
C VAL A 21 15.05 2.71 -4.05
N PRO A 22 16.05 1.95 -4.56
CA PRO A 22 15.85 0.55 -4.88
C PRO A 22 15.34 -0.23 -3.66
N GLU A 23 14.29 -1.03 -3.83
CA GLU A 23 13.59 -1.73 -2.74
C GLU A 23 14.54 -2.62 -1.90
N ILE A 24 15.53 -3.22 -2.55
CA ILE A 24 16.59 -4.01 -1.89
C ILE A 24 17.42 -3.14 -0.93
N VAL A 25 17.81 -1.93 -1.37
CA VAL A 25 18.56 -0.98 -0.54
C VAL A 25 17.69 -0.50 0.63
N PHE A 26 16.40 -0.28 0.37
CA PHE A 26 15.42 0.09 1.38
C PHE A 26 15.26 -1.00 2.44
N GLY A 27 15.03 -2.26 2.04
CA GLY A 27 14.91 -3.41 2.94
C GLY A 27 16.16 -3.62 3.80
N PHE A 28 17.35 -3.57 3.19
CA PHE A 28 18.61 -3.66 3.91
C PHE A 28 18.80 -2.52 4.92
N SER A 29 18.43 -1.29 4.55
CA SER A 29 18.51 -0.12 5.43
C SER A 29 17.59 -0.25 6.63
N LEU A 30 16.35 -0.75 6.43
CA LEU A 30 15.41 -1.01 7.52
C LEU A 30 15.91 -2.13 8.44
N MET A 31 16.48 -3.21 7.90
CA MET A 31 17.07 -4.26 8.71
C MET A 31 18.18 -3.70 9.62
N LYS A 32 19.10 -2.91 9.05
CA LYS A 32 20.19 -2.31 9.81
C LYS A 32 19.70 -1.32 10.87
N SER A 33 18.78 -0.42 10.51
CA SER A 33 18.35 0.66 11.39
C SER A 33 17.35 0.20 12.45
N ILE A 34 16.39 -0.65 12.08
CA ILE A 34 15.24 -1.00 12.92
C ILE A 34 15.45 -2.37 13.56
N THR A 35 15.67 -3.42 12.75
CA THR A 35 15.84 -4.77 13.29
C THR A 35 17.09 -4.89 14.15
N ILE A 36 18.24 -4.38 13.68
CA ILE A 36 19.51 -4.47 14.41
C ILE A 36 19.71 -3.24 15.31
N GLY A 37 19.48 -2.04 14.79
CA GLY A 37 19.76 -0.80 15.51
C GLY A 37 18.84 -0.53 16.70
N LEU A 38 17.54 -0.88 16.58
CA LEU A 38 16.54 -0.72 17.64
C LEU A 38 16.16 -2.05 18.30
N ASP A 39 16.78 -3.16 17.88
CA ASP A 39 16.50 -4.53 18.36
C ASP A 39 15.00 -4.89 18.34
N LEU A 40 14.29 -4.46 17.29
CA LEU A 40 12.87 -4.75 17.17
C LEU A 40 12.62 -6.22 16.78
N PRO A 41 11.54 -6.83 17.29
CA PRO A 41 11.11 -8.16 16.85
C PRO A 41 10.92 -8.20 15.33
N ILE A 42 11.37 -9.29 14.70
CA ILE A 42 11.32 -9.47 13.24
C ILE A 42 9.92 -9.21 12.67
N PHE A 43 8.87 -9.69 13.34
CA PHE A 43 7.49 -9.44 12.92
C PHE A 43 7.13 -7.94 12.90
N ALA A 44 7.56 -7.18 13.89
CA ALA A 44 7.32 -5.74 13.96
C ALA A 44 8.12 -5.00 12.88
N SER A 45 9.38 -5.35 12.67
CA SER A 45 10.21 -4.79 11.59
C SER A 45 9.61 -5.07 10.22
N LEU A 46 9.14 -6.30 9.98
CA LEU A 46 8.46 -6.70 8.75
C LEU A 46 7.18 -5.88 8.54
N LEU A 47 6.34 -5.73 9.57
CA LEU A 47 5.12 -4.94 9.50
C LEU A 47 5.43 -3.47 9.14
N ILE A 48 6.44 -2.87 9.77
CA ILE A 48 6.87 -1.49 9.48
C ILE A 48 7.40 -1.38 8.05
N GLY A 49 8.20 -2.34 7.61
CA GLY A 49 8.75 -2.34 6.25
C GLY A 49 7.67 -2.37 5.18
N HIS A 50 6.69 -3.27 5.33
CA HIS A 50 5.54 -3.36 4.43
C HIS A 50 4.66 -2.11 4.51
N ALA A 51 4.42 -1.57 5.70
CA ALA A 51 3.65 -0.33 5.87
C ALA A 51 4.30 0.83 5.12
N LEU A 52 5.62 1.02 5.26
CA LEU A 52 6.36 2.09 4.57
C LEU A 52 6.43 1.88 3.06
N LEU A 53 6.54 0.63 2.61
CA LEU A 53 6.53 0.26 1.19
C LEU A 53 5.21 0.66 0.50
N VAL A 54 4.06 0.39 1.15
CA VAL A 54 2.74 0.61 0.55
C VAL A 54 2.16 2.01 0.78
N LEU A 55 2.69 2.74 1.75
CA LEU A 55 2.29 4.11 2.09
C LEU A 55 2.24 5.05 0.88
N PRO A 56 3.29 5.18 0.04
CA PRO A 56 3.28 6.15 -1.05
C PRO A 56 2.20 5.86 -2.10
N TYR A 57 1.97 4.59 -2.40
CA TYR A 57 0.89 4.16 -3.29
C TYR A 57 -0.48 4.50 -2.71
N SER A 58 -0.67 4.25 -1.41
CA SER A 58 -1.93 4.53 -0.72
C SER A 58 -2.25 6.02 -0.70
N VAL A 59 -1.25 6.85 -0.34
CA VAL A 59 -1.38 8.32 -0.34
C VAL A 59 -1.69 8.83 -1.74
N ARG A 60 -1.03 8.31 -2.78
CA ARG A 60 -1.27 8.71 -4.18
C ARG A 60 -2.71 8.47 -4.60
N VAL A 61 -3.25 7.27 -4.36
CA VAL A 61 -4.62 6.89 -4.76
C VAL A 61 -5.67 7.66 -3.97
N VAL A 62 -5.52 7.75 -2.65
CA VAL A 62 -6.46 8.50 -1.80
C VAL A 62 -6.45 9.99 -2.16
N SER A 63 -5.27 10.58 -2.39
CA SER A 63 -5.14 11.98 -2.78
C SER A 63 -5.81 12.28 -4.13
N ALA A 64 -5.73 11.37 -5.11
CA ALA A 64 -6.44 11.50 -6.38
C ALA A 64 -7.97 11.49 -6.20
N SER A 65 -8.48 10.65 -5.30
CA SER A 65 -9.91 10.61 -4.95
C SER A 65 -10.36 11.89 -4.23
N LEU A 66 -9.55 12.42 -3.31
CA LEU A 66 -9.82 13.70 -2.63
C LEU A 66 -9.78 14.89 -3.59
N ALA A 67 -8.87 14.89 -4.57
CA ALA A 67 -8.79 15.95 -5.58
C ALA A 67 -10.04 16.05 -6.46
N SER A 68 -10.78 14.93 -6.60
CA SER A 68 -12.02 14.85 -7.37
C SER A 68 -13.27 15.18 -6.54
N PHE A 69 -13.14 15.35 -5.22
CA PHE A 69 -14.26 15.61 -4.32
C PHE A 69 -14.61 17.11 -4.28
N ASP A 70 -15.91 17.42 -4.31
CA ASP A 70 -16.39 18.79 -4.16
C ASP A 70 -16.44 19.21 -2.68
N PHE A 71 -15.45 20.00 -2.27
CA PHE A 71 -15.33 20.52 -0.91
C PHE A 71 -16.43 21.51 -0.51
N SER A 72 -17.23 22.03 -1.45
CA SER A 72 -18.38 22.88 -1.10
C SER A 72 -19.40 22.15 -0.21
N ILE A 73 -19.54 20.83 -0.39
CA ILE A 73 -20.45 19.97 0.39
C ILE A 73 -19.96 19.86 1.84
N GLU A 74 -18.65 19.78 2.04
CA GLU A 74 -18.04 19.77 3.37
C GLU A 74 -18.22 21.11 4.09
N GLU A 75 -17.95 22.21 3.39
CA GLU A 75 -18.10 23.58 3.91
C GLU A 75 -19.55 23.88 4.29
N ALA A 76 -20.53 23.38 3.53
CA ALA A 76 -21.95 23.46 3.86
C ALA A 76 -22.31 22.68 5.13
N ALA A 77 -21.81 21.44 5.27
CA ALA A 77 -22.06 20.63 6.46
C ALA A 77 -21.47 21.27 7.74
N ILE A 78 -20.29 21.89 7.65
CA ILE A 78 -19.69 22.64 8.76
C ILE A 78 -20.53 23.87 9.08
N SER A 79 -21.00 24.59 8.07
CA SER A 79 -21.83 25.79 8.24
C SER A 79 -23.18 25.51 8.93
N LEU A 80 -23.72 24.31 8.75
CA LEU A 80 -24.92 23.82 9.44
C LEU A 80 -24.67 23.35 10.89
N GLY A 81 -23.45 23.50 11.41
CA GLY A 81 -23.09 23.20 12.79
C GLY A 81 -22.49 21.80 13.00
N CYS A 82 -22.14 21.07 11.93
CA CYS A 82 -21.47 19.78 12.07
C CYS A 82 -19.96 19.99 12.37
N PRO A 83 -19.42 19.42 13.46
CA PRO A 83 -17.99 19.58 13.77
C PRO A 83 -17.12 18.89 12.71
N PRO A 84 -15.91 19.41 12.43
CA PRO A 84 -15.07 18.95 11.31
C PRO A 84 -14.80 17.44 11.28
N VAL A 85 -14.54 16.83 12.43
CA VAL A 85 -14.27 15.37 12.54
C VAL A 85 -15.51 14.56 12.14
N LYS A 86 -16.70 15.01 12.57
CA LYS A 86 -17.96 14.36 12.20
C LYS A 86 -18.24 14.54 10.72
N THR A 87 -18.07 15.76 10.19
CA THR A 87 -18.22 16.03 8.75
C THR A 87 -17.30 15.17 7.90
N PHE A 88 -16.03 14.99 8.30
CA PHE A 88 -15.12 14.09 7.60
C PHE A 88 -15.66 12.65 7.57
N MET A 89 -16.08 12.11 8.71
CA MET A 89 -16.54 10.72 8.80
C MET A 89 -17.89 10.47 8.10
N THR A 90 -18.78 11.47 8.06
CA THR A 90 -20.14 11.30 7.50
C THR A 90 -20.30 11.84 6.08
N VAL A 91 -19.46 12.77 5.64
CA VAL A 91 -19.55 13.41 4.32
C VAL A 91 -18.34 13.04 3.48
N VAL A 92 -17.12 13.38 3.92
CA VAL A 92 -15.93 13.21 3.07
C VAL A 92 -15.61 11.72 2.86
N LEU A 93 -15.43 10.96 3.94
CA LEU A 93 -15.01 9.56 3.89
C LEU A 93 -15.96 8.66 3.08
N PRO A 94 -17.29 8.74 3.23
CA PRO A 94 -18.21 7.95 2.41
C PRO A 94 -18.17 8.31 0.92
N ASN A 95 -17.89 9.57 0.57
CA ASN A 95 -17.79 10.00 -0.81
C ASN A 95 -16.46 9.56 -1.46
N ILE A 96 -15.36 9.53 -0.72
CA ILE A 96 -14.05 9.03 -1.22
C ILE A 96 -13.83 7.53 -0.97
N ARG A 97 -14.83 6.81 -0.46
CA ARG A 97 -14.70 5.40 -0.04
C ARG A 97 -14.16 4.48 -1.15
N ALA A 98 -14.53 4.74 -2.40
CA ALA A 98 -14.07 3.97 -3.55
C ALA A 98 -12.55 4.11 -3.72
N GLY A 99 -12.02 5.33 -3.58
CA GLY A 99 -10.58 5.59 -3.60
C GLY A 99 -9.85 4.94 -2.43
N VAL A 100 -10.45 4.94 -1.23
CA VAL A 100 -9.86 4.28 -0.04
C VAL A 100 -9.80 2.76 -0.23
N ILE A 101 -10.87 2.14 -0.74
CA ILE A 101 -10.90 0.70 -1.04
C ILE A 101 -9.85 0.36 -2.09
N ALA A 102 -9.74 1.15 -3.16
CA ALA A 102 -8.74 0.93 -4.19
C ALA A 102 -7.30 1.05 -3.66
N ALA A 103 -7.04 2.04 -2.80
CA ALA A 103 -5.74 2.20 -2.14
C ALA A 103 -5.40 0.99 -1.27
N PHE A 104 -6.37 0.48 -0.50
CA PHE A 104 -6.19 -0.72 0.32
C PHE A 104 -5.85 -1.94 -0.53
N ILE A 105 -6.58 -2.16 -1.63
CA ILE A 105 -6.36 -3.32 -2.47
C ILE A 105 -4.99 -3.25 -3.16
N LEU A 106 -4.62 -2.07 -3.69
CA LEU A 106 -3.29 -1.87 -4.30
C LEU A 106 -2.17 -2.13 -3.28
N ALA A 107 -2.29 -1.57 -2.08
CA ALA A 107 -1.35 -1.82 -0.99
C ALA A 107 -1.23 -3.31 -0.66
N PHE A 108 -2.36 -4.03 -0.59
CA PHE A 108 -2.39 -5.46 -0.33
C PHE A 108 -1.69 -6.27 -1.41
N ILE A 109 -1.97 -6.00 -2.69
CA ILE A 109 -1.30 -6.67 -3.82
C ILE A 109 0.21 -6.43 -3.78
N THR A 110 0.63 -5.19 -3.54
CA THR A 110 2.07 -4.85 -3.49
C THR A 110 2.75 -5.56 -2.32
N SER A 111 2.13 -5.57 -1.14
CA SER A 111 2.67 -6.22 0.06
C SER A 111 2.75 -7.74 -0.07
N ILE A 112 1.71 -8.40 -0.59
CA ILE A 112 1.68 -9.88 -0.64
C ILE A 112 2.68 -10.47 -1.64
N ASN A 113 3.07 -9.69 -2.66
CA ASN A 113 4.01 -10.10 -3.70
C ASN A 113 5.44 -9.60 -3.44
N ASP A 114 5.68 -8.83 -2.38
CA ASP A 114 7.01 -8.29 -2.10
C ASP A 114 8.00 -9.39 -1.66
N VAL A 115 9.13 -9.42 -2.35
CA VAL A 115 10.31 -10.22 -2.02
C VAL A 115 11.47 -9.31 -1.60
N SER A 116 11.59 -8.14 -2.23
CA SER A 116 12.76 -7.28 -2.14
C SER A 116 12.96 -6.65 -0.77
N VAL A 117 11.89 -6.24 -0.08
CA VAL A 117 11.98 -5.77 1.30
C VAL A 117 11.97 -6.94 2.28
N SER A 118 11.09 -7.91 2.04
CA SER A 118 10.85 -9.06 2.91
C SER A 118 12.08 -9.94 3.14
N VAL A 119 12.96 -10.09 2.13
CA VAL A 119 14.17 -10.92 2.25
C VAL A 119 15.14 -10.42 3.32
N PHE A 120 15.13 -9.11 3.62
CA PHE A 120 15.97 -8.50 4.67
C PHE A 120 15.27 -8.45 6.03
N LEU A 121 13.95 -8.65 6.09
CA LEU A 121 13.13 -8.52 7.29
C LEU A 121 12.47 -9.84 7.69
N THR A 122 13.12 -10.96 7.36
CA THR A 122 12.69 -12.33 7.69
C THR A 122 13.68 -12.99 8.65
N GLY A 123 13.25 -14.03 9.37
CA GLY A 123 14.12 -14.80 10.26
C GLY A 123 13.43 -16.06 10.80
N PRO A 124 14.04 -16.74 11.79
CA PRO A 124 13.52 -18.02 12.30
C PRO A 124 12.07 -17.90 12.75
N GLY A 125 11.19 -18.71 12.15
CA GLY A 125 9.76 -18.74 12.45
C GLY A 125 8.92 -17.61 11.82
N ILE A 126 9.53 -16.63 11.13
CA ILE A 126 8.81 -15.52 10.47
C ILE A 126 9.31 -15.38 9.03
N SER A 127 8.55 -15.93 8.08
CA SER A 127 8.83 -15.84 6.64
C SER A 127 7.55 -15.65 5.85
N THR A 128 7.59 -14.75 4.87
CA THR A 128 6.46 -14.49 3.97
C THR A 128 6.35 -15.60 2.92
N LEU A 129 5.15 -15.78 2.37
CA LEU A 129 4.89 -16.80 1.36
C LEU A 129 5.82 -16.67 0.13
N PRO A 130 6.07 -15.47 -0.43
CA PRO A 130 7.03 -15.31 -1.54
C PRO A 130 8.46 -15.72 -1.19
N ILE A 131 8.92 -15.43 0.04
CA ILE A 131 10.26 -15.81 0.49
C ILE A 131 10.39 -17.32 0.64
N GLN A 132 9.35 -18.00 1.12
CA GLN A 132 9.34 -19.46 1.20
C GLN A 132 9.37 -20.12 -0.18
N ILE A 133 8.64 -19.56 -1.15
CA ILE A 133 8.68 -20.00 -2.56
C ILE A 133 10.09 -19.82 -3.13
N LEU A 134 10.70 -18.64 -2.93
CA LEU A 134 12.06 -18.35 -3.39
C LEU A 134 13.07 -19.33 -2.80
N ALA A 135 13.06 -19.51 -1.48
CA ALA A 135 13.97 -20.43 -0.80
C ALA A 135 13.79 -21.89 -1.26
N HIS A 136 12.54 -22.33 -1.46
CA HIS A 136 12.28 -23.68 -1.98
C HIS A 136 12.79 -23.85 -3.41
N MET A 137 12.62 -22.84 -4.28
CA MET A 137 13.07 -22.91 -5.68
C MET A 137 14.59 -23.00 -5.77
N GLU A 138 15.32 -22.32 -4.89
CA GLU A 138 16.79 -22.38 -4.85
C GLU A 138 17.32 -23.72 -4.32
N GLN A 139 16.56 -24.39 -3.45
CA GLN A 139 16.97 -25.65 -2.82
C GLN A 139 16.50 -26.90 -3.56
N PHE A 140 15.32 -26.85 -4.19
CA PHE A 140 14.64 -28.01 -4.78
C PHE A 140 13.96 -27.65 -6.11
N PHE A 141 14.15 -28.50 -7.12
CA PHE A 141 13.41 -28.41 -8.38
C PHE A 141 12.14 -29.27 -8.29
N ASP A 142 11.14 -28.79 -7.54
CA ASP A 142 9.85 -29.47 -7.34
C ASP A 142 8.70 -28.76 -8.12
N PRO A 143 7.91 -29.49 -8.95
CA PRO A 143 6.76 -28.91 -9.67
C PRO A 143 5.65 -28.37 -8.77
N THR A 144 5.63 -28.72 -7.48
CA THR A 144 4.67 -28.21 -6.49
C THR A 144 4.76 -26.69 -6.34
N ILE A 145 5.98 -26.14 -6.37
CA ILE A 145 6.23 -24.69 -6.23
C ILE A 145 5.59 -23.93 -7.39
N ALA A 146 5.74 -24.44 -8.61
CA ALA A 146 5.12 -23.86 -9.81
C ALA A 146 3.59 -23.80 -9.68
N SER A 147 2.98 -24.82 -9.07
CA SER A 147 1.53 -24.86 -8.83
C SER A 147 1.09 -23.79 -7.84
N VAL A 148 1.84 -23.59 -6.75
CA VAL A 148 1.58 -22.54 -5.75
C VAL A 148 1.73 -21.14 -6.37
N SER A 149 2.77 -20.92 -7.19
CA SER A 149 2.97 -19.66 -7.89
C SER A 149 1.81 -19.30 -8.83
N VAL A 150 1.25 -20.29 -9.55
CA VAL A 150 0.07 -20.07 -10.40
C VAL A 150 -1.16 -19.71 -9.55
N LEU A 151 -1.37 -20.35 -8.41
CA LEU A 151 -2.47 -19.99 -7.50
C LEU A 151 -2.31 -18.55 -6.97
N LEU A 152 -1.11 -18.15 -6.56
CA LEU A 152 -0.84 -16.78 -6.11
C LEU A 152 -1.04 -15.77 -7.24
N MET A 153 -0.65 -16.12 -8.47
CA MET A 153 -0.89 -15.31 -9.67
C MET A 153 -2.39 -15.14 -9.92
N LEU A 154 -3.18 -16.22 -9.85
CA LEU A 154 -4.64 -16.15 -10.02
C LEU A 154 -5.31 -15.26 -8.97
N VAL A 155 -4.87 -15.35 -7.71
CA VAL A 155 -5.34 -14.46 -6.65
C VAL A 155 -5.00 -13.01 -6.98
N THR A 156 -3.75 -12.73 -7.37
CA THR A 156 -3.31 -11.37 -7.71
C THR A 156 -4.09 -10.79 -8.89
N VAL A 157 -4.26 -11.56 -9.97
CA VAL A 157 -5.06 -11.17 -11.13
C VAL A 157 -6.53 -10.95 -10.77
N GLY A 158 -7.11 -11.83 -9.96
CA GLY A 158 -8.50 -11.69 -9.50
C GLY A 158 -8.70 -10.42 -8.67
N VAL A 159 -7.78 -10.13 -7.76
CA VAL A 159 -7.80 -8.91 -6.96
C VAL A 159 -7.60 -7.67 -7.84
N MET A 160 -6.69 -7.70 -8.82
CA MET A 160 -6.49 -6.60 -9.76
C MET A 160 -7.72 -6.36 -10.65
N ALA A 161 -8.40 -7.40 -11.10
CA ALA A 161 -9.65 -7.28 -11.86
C ALA A 161 -10.76 -6.62 -11.02
N ILE A 162 -10.83 -6.90 -9.73
CA ILE A 162 -11.75 -6.21 -8.80
C ILE A 162 -11.37 -4.73 -8.66
N VAL A 163 -10.08 -4.41 -8.59
CA VAL A 163 -9.59 -3.01 -8.58
C VAL A 163 -10.02 -2.29 -9.85
N GLU A 164 -9.80 -2.89 -11.02
CA GLU A 164 -10.17 -2.30 -12.31
C GLU A 164 -11.68 -2.06 -12.42
N ALA A 165 -12.48 -3.05 -12.01
CA ALA A 165 -13.95 -2.95 -12.02
C ALA A 165 -14.48 -1.88 -11.06
N THR A 166 -13.79 -1.63 -9.94
CA THR A 166 -14.21 -0.64 -8.93
C THR A 166 -13.65 0.76 -9.14
N LEU A 167 -12.45 0.89 -9.74
CA LEU A 167 -11.83 2.16 -10.10
C LEU A 167 -12.40 2.77 -11.39
N GLY A 168 -13.23 2.05 -12.14
CA GLY A 168 -13.94 2.60 -13.29
C GLY A 168 -13.03 2.91 -14.48
N LEU A 169 -11.98 2.11 -14.71
CA LEU A 169 -11.16 2.19 -15.93
C LEU A 169 -11.96 1.87 -17.22
N THR A 170 -13.21 1.42 -17.08
CA THR A 170 -14.20 1.33 -18.17
C THR A 170 -14.50 2.67 -18.86
N PHE A 171 -14.17 3.81 -18.23
CA PHE A 171 -14.30 5.14 -18.85
C PHE A 171 -13.13 5.53 -19.78
N LEU A 172 -12.00 4.81 -19.77
CA LEU A 172 -10.85 5.10 -20.64
C LEU A 172 -10.75 4.17 -21.87
N THR A 173 -11.58 3.13 -21.91
CA THR A 173 -11.66 2.18 -23.03
C THR A 173 -12.85 2.45 -23.98
N LYS A 174 -13.48 3.63 -23.88
CA LYS A 174 -14.46 4.15 -24.86
C LYS A 174 -14.09 5.54 -25.34
#